data_AF-Q166G9-F1
#
_entry.id   AF-Q166G9-F1
#
_cell.length_a   1.000
_cell.length_b   1.000
_cell.length_c   1.000
_cell.angle_alpha   90.00
_cell.angle_beta   90.00
_cell.angle_gamma   90.00
#
_symmetry.space_group_name_H-M   'P 1'
#
loop_
_entity.id
_entity.type
_entity.pdbx_description
1 polymer ?
#
loop_
_entity_poly.entity_id
_entity_poly.type
_entity_poly.pdbx_seq_one_letter_code
_entity_poly.pdbx_strand_id
1 'polypeptide(L)'
;MVEVLHKAMPQDLQATNPLPGMRPLKDGQWLRVDEAYASQMAYRRRLIAERRDDVLWQSDAACAAIAELFDRVQEKLPSLGFGRAGHQIHCPDGVVIDDQQDGALAILGKTLQEDFCILQKQGDEHVLTAAASFAFQPVGRWPKKQGGPCQTSTHR
;
A
#
# COMPACT_ATOMS: atom_id res chain seq x y z
N MET A 1 11.55 -3.69 22.30
CA MET A 1 12.69 -3.21 21.50
C MET A 1 12.16 -3.00 20.08
N VAL A 2 12.31 -1.81 19.51
CA VAL A 2 11.86 -1.55 18.12
C VAL A 2 12.97 -2.06 17.21
N GLU A 3 12.66 -3.03 16.37
CA GLU A 3 13.59 -3.53 15.36
C GLU A 3 13.61 -2.56 14.18
N VAL A 4 14.79 -2.04 13.84
CA VAL A 4 14.99 -1.19 12.67
C VAL A 4 15.45 -2.08 11.53
N LEU A 5 14.63 -2.17 10.47
CA LEU A 5 14.87 -3.07 9.35
C LEU A 5 15.86 -2.50 8.32
N HIS A 6 15.93 -1.18 8.19
CA HIS A 6 16.89 -0.49 7.31
C HIS A 6 18.29 -0.47 7.92
N LYS A 7 19.29 -0.81 7.12
CA LYS A 7 20.71 -0.79 7.55
C LYS A 7 21.30 0.62 7.57
N ALA A 8 20.78 1.50 6.72
CA ALA A 8 21.16 2.90 6.63
C ALA A 8 19.96 3.73 6.13
N MET A 9 20.03 5.04 6.28
CA MET A 9 19.03 5.95 5.72
C MET A 9 19.06 5.89 4.17
N PRO A 10 17.91 5.95 3.49
CA PRO A 10 17.85 6.11 2.04
C PRO A 10 18.66 7.34 1.58
N GLN A 11 19.35 7.23 0.44
CA GLN A 11 20.30 8.24 -0.04
C GLN A 11 19.67 9.63 -0.21
N ASP A 12 18.40 9.69 -0.61
CA ASP A 12 17.61 10.92 -0.75
C ASP A 12 17.32 11.63 0.59
N LEU A 13 17.39 10.90 1.71
CA LEU A 13 17.17 11.40 3.07
C LEU A 13 18.48 11.64 3.83
N GLN A 14 19.64 11.32 3.26
CA GLN A 14 20.95 11.56 3.88
C GLN A 14 21.40 13.03 3.77
N ALA A 15 20.73 13.84 2.95
CA ALA A 15 21.02 15.27 2.87
C ALA A 15 20.63 15.98 4.18
N THR A 16 21.46 16.90 4.64
CA THR A 16 21.36 17.51 5.99
C THR A 16 20.16 18.44 6.19
N ASN A 17 19.43 18.80 5.12
CA ASN A 17 18.21 19.62 5.24
C ASN A 17 17.29 19.66 3.99
N PRO A 18 16.74 18.55 3.47
CA PRO A 18 15.47 18.60 2.78
C PRO A 18 14.37 18.54 3.84
N LEU A 19 13.61 19.62 4.03
CA LEU A 19 12.28 19.47 4.63
C LEU A 19 11.57 18.34 3.87
N PRO A 20 10.87 17.41 4.54
CA PRO A 20 10.05 16.41 3.85
C PRO A 20 9.12 17.16 2.89
N GLY A 21 9.49 17.14 1.62
CA GLY A 21 8.89 18.03 0.64
C GLY A 21 7.58 17.42 0.19
N MET A 22 6.49 18.18 0.25
CA MET A 22 5.23 17.86 -0.45
C MET A 22 5.38 18.02 -1.98
N ARG A 23 6.59 17.82 -2.52
CA ARG A 23 6.85 17.98 -3.94
C ARG A 23 6.29 16.76 -4.66
N PRO A 24 5.50 16.95 -5.73
CA PRO A 24 5.09 15.85 -6.57
C PRO A 24 6.31 15.07 -7.04
N LEU A 25 6.31 13.76 -6.80
CA LEU A 25 7.28 12.86 -7.41
C LEU A 25 6.97 12.75 -8.91
N LYS A 26 8.00 12.52 -9.71
CA LYS A 26 7.81 12.19 -11.13
C LYS A 26 7.13 10.83 -11.26
N ASP A 27 6.35 10.64 -12.32
CA ASP A 27 5.76 9.33 -12.58
C ASP A 27 6.85 8.25 -12.69
N GLY A 28 6.59 7.09 -12.10
CA GLY A 28 7.55 5.99 -11.97
C GLY A 28 8.61 6.14 -10.86
N GLN A 29 8.64 7.25 -10.10
CA GLN A 29 9.55 7.40 -8.95
C GLN A 29 8.87 7.25 -7.59
N TRP A 30 7.56 6.97 -7.59
CA TRP A 30 6.73 6.94 -6.40
C TRP A 30 6.58 5.55 -5.77
N LEU A 31 7.12 4.51 -6.42
CA LEU A 31 7.19 3.13 -5.93
C LEU A 31 8.66 2.68 -5.89
N ARG A 32 9.08 2.04 -4.81
CA ARG A 32 10.46 1.59 -4.58
C ARG A 32 10.47 0.16 -4.03
N VAL A 33 11.53 -0.56 -4.39
CA VAL A 33 11.91 -1.84 -3.79
C VAL A 33 13.34 -1.68 -3.33
N ASP A 34 13.57 -1.75 -2.01
CA ASP A 34 14.90 -1.61 -1.41
C ASP A 34 15.33 -2.87 -0.65
N GLU A 35 16.48 -2.81 0.03
CA GLU A 35 17.03 -3.94 0.77
C GLU A 35 16.16 -4.41 1.95
N ALA A 36 15.25 -3.56 2.43
CA ALA A 36 14.34 -3.87 3.52
C ALA A 36 13.01 -4.47 3.04
N TYR A 37 12.77 -4.53 1.72
CA TYR A 37 11.54 -5.01 1.10
C TYR A 37 11.05 -6.32 1.71
N ALA A 38 11.88 -7.37 1.68
CA ALA A 38 11.47 -8.70 2.11
C ALA A 38 11.04 -8.73 3.59
N SER A 39 11.81 -8.09 4.47
CA SER A 39 11.52 -8.06 5.91
C SER A 39 10.27 -7.21 6.22
N GLN A 40 10.14 -6.05 5.57
CA GLN A 40 8.97 -5.18 5.76
C GLN A 40 7.69 -5.84 5.26
N MET A 41 7.73 -6.45 4.08
CA MET A 41 6.56 -7.08 3.49
C MET A 41 6.17 -8.35 4.24
N ALA A 42 7.13 -9.15 4.72
CA ALA A 42 6.84 -10.25 5.63
C ALA A 42 6.10 -9.78 6.89
N TYR A 43 6.55 -8.69 7.51
CA TYR A 43 5.90 -8.12 8.69
C TYR A 43 4.49 -7.59 8.36
N ARG A 44 4.31 -6.84 7.27
CA ARG A 44 3.00 -6.31 6.87
C ARG A 44 2.02 -7.42 6.56
N ARG A 45 2.44 -8.45 5.81
CA ARG A 45 1.61 -9.62 5.48
C ARG A 45 1.15 -10.35 6.74
N ARG A 46 2.04 -10.51 7.73
CA ARG A 46 1.69 -11.06 9.03
C ARG A 46 0.64 -10.20 9.76
N LEU A 47 0.82 -8.89 9.80
CA LEU A 47 -0.17 -7.99 10.41
C LEU A 47 -1.50 -8.02 9.67
N ILE A 48 -1.52 -8.07 8.34
CA ILE A 48 -2.77 -8.18 7.56
C ILE A 48 -3.48 -9.50 7.86
N ALA A 49 -2.74 -10.59 8.11
CA ALA A 49 -3.31 -11.88 8.46
C ALA A 49 -3.86 -11.92 9.90
N GLU A 50 -3.14 -11.34 10.87
CA GLU A 50 -3.49 -11.42 12.30
C GLU A 50 -4.38 -10.26 12.78
N ARG A 51 -4.24 -9.08 12.17
CA ARG A 51 -4.79 -7.79 12.61
C ARG A 51 -5.17 -6.91 11.41
N ARG A 52 -5.93 -7.47 10.47
CA ARG A 52 -6.28 -6.84 9.19
C ARG A 52 -6.71 -5.38 9.33
N ASP A 53 -7.63 -5.10 10.25
CA ASP A 53 -8.22 -3.78 10.42
C ASP A 53 -7.23 -2.74 10.95
N ASP A 54 -6.10 -3.15 11.55
CA ASP A 54 -5.06 -2.22 12.03
C ASP A 54 -4.16 -1.72 10.89
N VAL A 55 -4.22 -2.37 9.72
CA VAL A 55 -3.37 -2.05 8.55
C VAL A 55 -4.21 -1.55 7.39
N LEU A 56 -5.41 -2.10 7.22
CA LEU A 56 -6.29 -1.84 6.10
C LEU A 56 -7.58 -1.21 6.58
N TRP A 57 -7.97 -0.14 5.93
CA TRP A 57 -9.28 0.46 6.10
C TRP A 57 -9.78 1.02 4.77
N GLN A 58 -11.06 0.85 4.48
CA GLN A 58 -11.70 1.43 3.32
C GLN A 58 -13.19 1.61 3.55
N SER A 59 -13.75 2.62 2.88
CA SER A 59 -15.19 2.81 2.71
C SER A 59 -15.63 2.34 1.32
N ASP A 60 -16.91 2.05 1.15
CA ASP A 60 -17.47 1.61 -0.14
C ASP A 60 -17.27 2.67 -1.25
N ALA A 61 -17.28 3.96 -0.88
CA ALA A 61 -17.03 5.07 -1.80
C ALA A 61 -15.62 5.08 -2.41
N ALA A 62 -14.67 4.39 -1.77
CA ALA A 62 -13.29 4.31 -2.25
C ALA A 62 -13.09 3.25 -3.34
N CYS A 63 -14.06 2.36 -3.61
CA CYS A 63 -13.84 1.21 -4.49
C CYS A 63 -13.33 1.57 -5.88
N ALA A 64 -13.92 2.59 -6.52
CA ALA A 64 -13.49 3.04 -7.83
C ALA A 64 -12.06 3.61 -7.79
N ALA A 65 -11.74 4.39 -6.76
CA ALA A 65 -10.42 5.00 -6.60
C ALA A 65 -9.33 3.96 -6.28
N ILE A 66 -9.68 2.91 -5.52
CA ILE A 66 -8.78 1.78 -5.24
C ILE A 66 -8.50 1.02 -6.54
N ALA A 67 -9.52 0.76 -7.36
CA ALA A 67 -9.35 0.08 -8.64
C ALA A 67 -8.44 0.88 -9.58
N GLU A 68 -8.70 2.19 -9.71
CA GLU A 68 -7.85 3.09 -10.51
C GLU A 68 -6.39 3.09 -10.03
N LEU A 69 -6.18 3.18 -8.72
CA LEU A 69 -4.84 3.09 -8.13
C LEU A 69 -4.18 1.75 -8.46
N PHE A 70 -4.92 0.64 -8.31
CA PHE A 70 -4.43 -0.70 -8.56
C PHE A 70 -3.98 -0.89 -10.01
N ASP A 71 -4.77 -0.43 -10.97
CA ASP A 71 -4.40 -0.44 -12.40
C ASP A 71 -3.10 0.32 -12.65
N ARG A 72 -2.96 1.51 -12.06
CA ARG A 72 -1.73 2.31 -12.19
C ARG A 72 -0.50 1.63 -11.58
N VAL A 73 -0.62 0.90 -10.47
CA VAL A 73 0.56 0.19 -9.94
C VAL A 73 0.88 -1.05 -10.76
N GLN A 74 -0.13 -1.76 -11.27
CA GLN A 74 0.07 -2.96 -12.10
C GLN A 74 0.95 -2.65 -13.32
N GLU A 75 0.78 -1.47 -13.92
CA GLU A 75 1.64 -1.00 -15.02
C GLU A 75 3.12 -0.84 -14.62
N LYS A 76 3.41 -0.56 -13.34
CA LYS A 76 4.77 -0.32 -12.82
C LYS A 76 5.43 -1.57 -12.26
N LEU A 77 4.65 -2.57 -11.84
CA LEU A 77 5.14 -3.81 -11.22
C LEU A 77 6.30 -4.48 -11.99
N PRO A 78 6.25 -4.66 -13.32
CA PRO A 78 7.34 -5.32 -14.06
C PRO A 78 8.68 -4.59 -13.93
N SER A 79 8.66 -3.25 -13.92
CA SER A 79 9.89 -2.44 -13.81
C SER A 79 10.55 -2.52 -12.43
N LEU A 80 9.80 -2.97 -11.43
CA LEU A 80 10.25 -3.14 -10.04
C LEU A 80 10.67 -4.58 -9.73
N GLY A 81 10.71 -5.46 -10.73
CA GLY A 81 11.11 -6.87 -10.57
C GLY A 81 9.98 -7.80 -10.17
N PHE A 82 8.71 -7.36 -10.26
CA PHE A 82 7.56 -8.24 -10.03
C PHE A 82 7.20 -8.99 -11.32
N GLY A 83 6.84 -10.25 -11.18
CA GLY A 83 6.26 -11.06 -12.25
C GLY A 83 4.74 -11.17 -12.12
N ARG A 84 4.06 -11.48 -13.22
CA ARG A 84 2.63 -11.82 -13.19
C ARG A 84 2.33 -13.07 -14.00
N ALA A 85 1.59 -13.99 -13.40
CA ALA A 85 1.08 -15.20 -14.05
C ALA A 85 -0.41 -15.34 -13.75
N GLY A 86 -1.26 -14.83 -14.66
CA GLY A 86 -2.70 -14.73 -14.43
C GLY A 86 -3.00 -13.89 -13.18
N HIS A 87 -3.60 -14.53 -12.18
CA HIS A 87 -3.96 -13.94 -10.88
C HIS A 87 -2.83 -13.95 -9.84
N GLN A 88 -1.67 -14.51 -10.19
CA GLN A 88 -0.54 -14.60 -9.29
C GLN A 88 0.44 -13.45 -9.54
N ILE A 89 0.74 -12.69 -8.48
CA ILE A 89 1.78 -11.67 -8.45
C ILE A 89 3.01 -12.28 -7.78
N HIS A 90 4.10 -12.40 -8.55
CA HIS A 90 5.38 -12.88 -8.06
C HIS A 90 6.19 -11.68 -7.55
N CYS A 91 6.40 -11.64 -6.25
CA CYS A 91 7.12 -10.55 -5.60
C CYS A 91 8.65 -10.73 -5.71
N PRO A 92 9.45 -9.65 -5.65
CA PRO A 92 10.91 -9.71 -5.69
C PRO A 92 11.55 -10.56 -4.57
N ASP A 93 10.84 -10.78 -3.47
CA ASP A 93 11.26 -11.63 -2.35
C ASP A 93 10.92 -13.13 -2.54
N GLY A 94 10.36 -13.50 -3.70
CA GLY A 94 9.96 -14.87 -4.04
C GLY A 94 8.58 -15.26 -3.51
N VAL A 95 7.88 -14.38 -2.79
CA VAL A 95 6.51 -14.64 -2.33
C VAL A 95 5.53 -14.48 -3.50
N VAL A 96 4.54 -15.37 -3.57
CA VAL A 96 3.45 -15.29 -4.54
C VAL A 96 2.17 -14.85 -3.85
N ILE A 97 1.52 -13.82 -4.38
CA ILE A 97 0.25 -13.31 -3.89
C ILE A 97 -0.83 -13.59 -4.93
N ASP A 98 -1.92 -14.20 -4.48
CA ASP A 98 -3.10 -14.47 -5.30
C ASP A 98 -4.06 -13.27 -5.21
N ASP A 99 -4.28 -12.60 -6.34
CA ASP A 99 -5.13 -11.41 -6.44
C ASP A 99 -6.64 -11.72 -6.38
N GLN A 100 -7.05 -12.99 -6.36
CA GLN A 100 -8.46 -13.38 -6.21
C GLN A 100 -8.90 -13.53 -4.75
N GLN A 101 -7.96 -13.72 -3.83
CA GLN A 101 -8.26 -14.02 -2.42
C GLN A 101 -8.53 -12.76 -1.58
N ASP A 102 -8.15 -11.59 -2.11
CA ASP A 102 -8.13 -10.33 -1.39
C ASP A 102 -8.61 -9.19 -2.28
N GLY A 103 -9.18 -8.14 -1.66
CA GLY A 103 -9.48 -6.91 -2.38
C GLY A 103 -8.20 -6.18 -2.82
N ALA A 104 -8.30 -5.39 -3.89
CA ALA A 104 -7.19 -4.61 -4.47
C ALA A 104 -6.35 -3.85 -3.43
N LEU A 105 -6.97 -3.22 -2.43
CA LEU A 105 -6.26 -2.49 -1.38
C LEU A 105 -5.36 -3.41 -0.52
N ALA A 106 -5.83 -4.62 -0.22
CA ALA A 106 -5.04 -5.59 0.53
C ALA A 106 -3.88 -6.13 -0.30
N ILE A 107 -4.08 -6.31 -1.61
CA ILE A 107 -3.00 -6.71 -2.52
C ILE A 107 -1.93 -5.63 -2.55
N LEU A 108 -2.30 -4.36 -2.72
CA LEU A 108 -1.35 -3.22 -2.64
C LEU A 108 -0.55 -3.25 -1.33
N GLY A 109 -1.25 -3.44 -0.20
CA GLY A 109 -0.62 -3.54 1.10
C GLY A 109 0.30 -4.77 1.26
N LYS A 110 0.05 -5.88 0.56
CA LYS A 110 0.88 -7.09 0.64
C LYS A 110 2.05 -7.09 -0.33
N THR A 111 2.02 -6.27 -1.38
CA THR A 111 3.02 -6.27 -2.47
C THR A 111 4.01 -5.11 -2.38
N LEU A 112 3.62 -3.91 -1.94
CA LEU A 112 4.42 -2.69 -2.06
C LEU A 112 4.81 -2.12 -0.70
N GLN A 113 5.98 -1.50 -0.59
CA GLN A 113 6.51 -0.95 0.67
C GLN A 113 5.77 0.31 1.10
N GLU A 114 5.26 1.07 0.14
CA GLU A 114 4.57 2.33 0.35
C GLU A 114 3.31 2.13 1.20
N ASP A 115 3.00 3.18 1.95
CA ASP A 115 1.70 3.34 2.60
C ASP A 115 0.78 4.09 1.62
N PHE A 116 -0.37 3.50 1.31
CA PHE A 116 -1.35 4.10 0.41
C PHE A 116 -2.46 4.76 1.20
N CYS A 117 -2.71 6.05 0.95
CA CYS A 117 -3.83 6.80 1.50
C CYS A 117 -4.61 7.43 0.36
N ILE A 118 -5.90 7.11 0.25
CA ILE A 118 -6.80 7.67 -0.76
C ILE A 118 -7.63 8.75 -0.09
N LEU A 119 -7.44 9.99 -0.55
CA LEU A 119 -8.26 11.12 -0.14
C LEU A 119 -9.17 11.54 -1.29
N GLN A 120 -10.48 11.54 -1.07
CA GLN A 120 -11.47 11.98 -2.04
C GLN A 120 -12.03 13.34 -1.62
N LYS A 121 -12.17 14.24 -2.60
CA LYS A 121 -12.72 15.57 -2.37
C LYS A 121 -14.22 15.47 -2.08
N GLN A 122 -14.65 16.01 -0.94
CA GLN A 122 -16.06 16.10 -0.52
C GLN A 122 -16.34 17.56 -0.14
N GLY A 123 -17.10 18.27 -0.96
CA GLY A 123 -17.23 19.72 -0.84
C GLY A 123 -15.86 20.41 -0.99
N ASP A 124 -15.45 21.16 0.02
CA ASP A 124 -14.17 21.87 0.06
C ASP A 124 -13.05 21.09 0.76
N GLU A 125 -13.35 19.91 1.32
CA GLU A 125 -12.41 19.11 2.10
C GLU A 125 -11.95 17.86 1.35
N HIS A 126 -10.79 17.31 1.77
CA HIS A 126 -10.30 16.01 1.31
C HIS A 126 -10.44 15.01 2.44
N VAL A 127 -11.32 14.03 2.25
CA VAL A 127 -11.62 13.01 3.26
C VAL A 127 -10.85 11.75 2.92
N LEU A 128 -10.15 11.18 3.91
CA LEU A 128 -9.53 9.87 3.78
C LEU A 128 -10.63 8.81 3.66
N THR A 129 -10.69 8.10 2.53
CA THR A 129 -11.72 7.10 2.25
C THR A 129 -11.18 5.68 2.15
N ALA A 130 -9.85 5.51 1.99
CA ALA A 130 -9.16 4.25 2.15
C ALA A 130 -7.70 4.43 2.55
N ALA A 131 -7.14 3.43 3.24
CA ALA A 131 -5.75 3.37 3.64
C ALA A 131 -5.23 1.92 3.71
N ALA A 132 -4.01 1.72 3.24
CA ALA A 132 -3.18 0.53 3.49
C ALA A 132 -1.83 1.01 4.03
N SER A 133 -1.65 1.02 5.36
CA SER A 133 -0.53 1.72 5.99
C SER A 133 -0.09 1.11 7.33
N PHE A 134 1.21 1.18 7.63
CA PHE A 134 1.74 0.83 8.96
C PHE A 134 1.43 1.90 10.04
N ALA A 135 1.28 3.16 9.64
CA ALA A 135 1.08 4.29 10.55
C ALA A 135 -0.31 4.30 11.22
N PHE A 136 -1.21 3.40 10.84
CA PHE A 136 -2.54 3.25 11.41
C PHE A 136 -2.62 2.35 12.67
N GLN A 137 -1.49 2.17 13.38
CA GLN A 137 -1.51 1.73 14.77
C GLN A 137 -2.19 2.81 15.64
N PRO A 138 -3.31 2.54 16.34
CA PRO A 138 -4.12 3.59 16.92
C PRO A 138 -3.45 4.16 18.18
N VAL A 139 -2.93 5.40 18.09
CA VAL A 139 -2.89 6.33 19.23
C VAL A 139 -4.20 7.13 19.38
N GLY A 140 -5.21 6.84 18.54
CA GLY A 140 -6.55 7.39 18.64
C GLY A 140 -7.59 6.48 17.98
N ARG A 141 -8.67 6.17 18.69
CA ARG A 141 -9.75 5.32 18.21
C ARG A 141 -10.64 6.11 17.25
N TRP A 142 -10.63 5.74 15.97
CA TRP A 142 -11.53 6.30 14.97
C TRP A 142 -12.99 5.87 15.24
N PRO A 143 -13.99 6.69 14.86
CA PRO A 143 -15.39 6.28 14.94
C PRO A 143 -15.62 5.04 14.07
N LYS A 144 -16.48 4.13 14.54
CA LYS A 144 -16.80 2.80 13.98
C LYS A 144 -16.45 2.65 12.49
N LYS A 145 -15.44 1.82 12.21
CA LYS A 145 -15.10 1.30 10.87
C LYS A 145 -16.34 0.64 10.28
N GLN A 146 -16.91 1.24 9.23
CA GLN A 146 -17.97 0.66 8.42
C GLN A 146 -17.49 0.67 6.98
N GLY A 147 -17.33 -0.53 6.40
CA GLY A 147 -16.87 -0.74 5.03
C GLY A 147 -16.29 -2.15 4.89
N GLY A 148 -16.76 -2.88 3.87
CA GLY A 148 -16.24 -4.20 3.51
C GLY A 148 -15.17 -4.08 2.41
N PRO A 149 -14.43 -5.16 2.11
CA PRO A 149 -13.54 -5.19 0.95
C PRO A 149 -14.34 -5.01 -0.34
N CYS A 150 -13.81 -4.23 -1.27
CA CYS A 150 -14.43 -4.01 -2.58
C CYS A 150 -14.39 -5.34 -3.35
N GLN A 151 -15.55 -5.79 -3.79
CA GLN A 151 -15.63 -6.93 -4.69
C GLN A 151 -15.19 -6.47 -6.07
N THR A 152 -14.13 -7.09 -6.61
CA THR A 152 -13.73 -6.89 -8.00
C THR A 152 -14.79 -7.47 -8.93
N SER A 153 -15.62 -6.61 -9.54
CA SER A 153 -16.47 -7.03 -10.66
C SER A 153 -15.56 -7.29 -11.85
N THR A 154 -15.38 -8.56 -12.19
CA THR A 154 -14.67 -8.99 -13.40
C THR A 154 -15.40 -8.41 -14.60
N HIS A 155 -14.88 -7.34 -15.20
CA HIS A 155 -15.30 -6.96 -16.56
C HIS A 155 -14.71 -8.00 -17.50
N ARG A 156 -15.62 -8.87 -17.96
CA ARG A 156 -15.41 -9.92 -18.96
C ARG A 156 -15.45 -9.32 -20.36
#